data_AF-A0A8T2KJX8-F1
#
_entry.id   AF-A0A8T2KJX8-F1
#
_cell.length_a   1.000
_cell.length_b   1.000
_cell.length_c   1.000
_cell.angle_alpha   90.00
_cell.angle_beta   90.00
_cell.angle_gamma   90.00
#
_symmetry.space_group_name_H-M   'P 1'
#
loop_
_entity.id
_entity.type
_entity.pdbx_description
1 polymer ?
#
loop_
_entity_poly.entity_id
_entity_poly.type
_entity_poly.pdbx_seq_one_letter_code
_entity_poly.pdbx_strand_id
1 'polypeptide(L)'
;MECRRLLWCFSFLVIGASSSAIQMLFNTEDLKNIEFGHEYPRHGLLLLHWFAGHVFNSETEDIQLDFNPERRDYGFRYYKPPQNVQNMALPQLDTSLDRVYYSVGSLGSEDIRTQLPPYVTQEFYNSNDNPRNDVDRIVVRVHKSNPTIADKVYVTESVKGGAGRFDLNKTYEISSKLLKQVQILQKPIDVLQALASGMFGQLDSNATLSDDPRLKLSKEELLNHLKHNEKRLKTIFEQPGVRWLLSLAGYDIDGRYEIHKQIWLCSTDESDRPGEPSSDPKTMCEGQNPVKIEVKSTSDGYAKLIWSGIPKNILQQEASIVLFSSDTASVLETFEILSGRESGSTGTFVALSNGLHPRLITYSFGTGHGFIGLHYSVIWRGMQFDAANRVIPTEISGYNASLQLYTVQGYACARLYIKKSFTDWKDVFQNSWVGFYTSEKDAVKNYQYYQWVTKFEEADDEDETKEYLIYQYQSSMSIGPGVQARFLFSRGTPGYFSRWYSPTVKARTVPWEKK
;
A
#
# COMPACT_ATOMS: atom_id res chain seq x y z
N MET A 1 40.58 -49.54 55.42
CA MET A 1 41.03 -50.16 54.15
C MET A 1 39.77 -50.48 53.37
N GLU A 2 39.22 -49.48 52.68
CA GLU A 2 39.37 -49.29 51.22
C GLU A 2 38.87 -50.49 50.40
N CYS A 3 37.76 -50.36 49.68
CA CYS A 3 37.78 -49.96 48.26
C CYS A 3 36.36 -50.00 47.61
N ARG A 4 35.98 -48.86 47.01
CA ARG A 4 35.26 -48.67 45.73
C ARG A 4 34.05 -49.54 45.36
N ARG A 5 32.94 -48.85 45.04
CA ARG A 5 32.40 -48.79 43.66
C ARG A 5 31.46 -47.58 43.49
N LEU A 6 31.90 -46.63 42.66
CA LEU A 6 31.08 -45.57 42.08
C LEU A 6 30.08 -46.18 41.10
N LEU A 7 28.83 -45.75 41.16
CA LEU A 7 27.88 -45.80 40.05
C LEU A 7 27.32 -44.38 39.87
N TRP A 8 27.90 -43.67 38.91
CA TRP A 8 27.42 -42.41 38.39
C TRP A 8 26.14 -42.66 37.58
N CYS A 9 25.01 -42.17 38.08
CA CYS A 9 23.83 -41.94 37.25
C CYS A 9 24.04 -40.62 36.49
N PHE A 10 24.57 -40.70 35.27
CA PHE A 10 24.44 -39.60 34.31
C PHE A 10 22.96 -39.51 33.90
N SER A 11 22.22 -38.63 34.57
CA SER A 11 20.99 -38.08 34.03
C SER A 11 21.36 -37.21 32.83
N PHE A 12 21.35 -37.82 31.64
CA PHE A 12 21.30 -37.09 30.37
C PHE A 12 19.98 -36.31 30.34
N LEU A 13 20.02 -35.06 30.78
CA LEU A 13 19.06 -34.04 30.35
C LEU A 13 19.30 -33.85 28.85
N VAL A 14 18.55 -34.60 28.05
CA VAL A 14 18.32 -34.27 26.66
C VAL A 14 17.57 -32.94 26.69
N ILE A 15 18.33 -31.84 26.62
CA ILE A 15 17.79 -30.53 26.23
C ILE A 15 17.42 -30.73 24.77
N GLY A 16 16.19 -31.17 24.53
CA GLY A 16 15.59 -31.10 23.21
C GLY A 16 15.71 -29.64 22.77
N ALA A 17 16.39 -29.41 21.66
CA ALA A 17 16.34 -28.12 20.98
C ALA A 17 14.88 -27.93 20.58
N SER A 18 14.14 -27.18 21.39
CA SER A 18 12.81 -26.69 21.06
C SER A 18 12.98 -25.86 19.79
N SER A 19 12.66 -26.44 18.64
CA SER A 19 12.28 -25.63 17.48
C SER A 19 11.06 -24.84 17.96
N SER A 20 11.25 -23.56 18.28
CA SER A 20 10.12 -22.71 18.64
C SER A 20 9.26 -22.59 17.40
N ALA A 21 8.16 -23.34 17.37
CA ALA A 21 7.16 -23.20 16.32
C ALA A 21 6.72 -21.73 16.28
N ILE A 22 6.71 -21.13 15.09
CA ILE A 22 6.24 -19.76 14.91
C ILE A 22 4.78 -19.72 15.37
N GLN A 23 4.47 -18.78 16.27
CA GLN A 23 3.12 -18.63 16.78
C GLN A 23 2.19 -18.21 15.63
N MET A 24 1.08 -18.94 15.49
CA MET A 24 0.04 -18.64 14.51
C MET A 24 -1.03 -17.73 15.13
N LEU A 25 -1.43 -16.69 14.39
CA LEU A 25 -2.57 -15.81 14.70
C LEU A 25 -3.79 -16.30 13.93
N PHE A 26 -4.81 -16.74 14.67
CA PHE A 26 -6.02 -17.35 14.17
C PHE A 26 -7.15 -16.36 13.88
N ASN A 27 -7.19 -15.24 14.60
CA ASN A 27 -8.32 -14.31 14.55
C ASN A 27 -7.95 -12.89 15.01
N THR A 28 -8.86 -11.93 14.86
CA THR A 28 -8.58 -10.52 15.17
C THR A 28 -8.23 -10.26 16.64
N GLU A 29 -8.69 -11.10 17.58
CA GLU A 29 -8.33 -10.98 19.00
C GLU A 29 -6.84 -11.26 19.22
N ASP A 30 -6.25 -12.17 18.44
CA ASP A 30 -4.84 -12.52 18.57
C ASP A 30 -3.93 -11.35 18.19
N LEU A 31 -4.43 -10.41 17.38
CA LEU A 31 -3.70 -9.18 17.04
C LEU A 31 -3.47 -8.29 18.26
N LYS A 32 -4.43 -8.21 19.20
CA LYS A 32 -4.29 -7.39 20.43
C LYS A 32 -3.11 -7.76 21.30
N ASN A 33 -2.63 -9.00 21.17
CA ASN A 33 -1.59 -9.56 22.01
C ASN A 33 -0.19 -9.41 21.41
N ILE A 34 -0.05 -8.69 20.29
CA ILE A 34 1.23 -8.44 19.62
C ILE A 34 1.40 -6.94 19.37
N GLU A 35 2.62 -6.49 19.06
CA GLU A 35 2.90 -5.05 18.87
C GLU A 35 2.69 -4.55 17.43
N PHE A 36 2.52 -5.46 16.47
CA PHE A 36 2.52 -5.18 15.02
C PHE A 36 1.49 -4.11 14.63
N GLY A 37 1.95 -2.87 14.39
CA GLY A 37 1.10 -1.76 13.94
C GLY A 37 0.14 -1.14 14.95
N HIS A 38 0.34 -1.32 16.27
CA HIS A 38 -0.65 -0.92 17.29
C HIS A 38 -0.60 0.55 17.74
N GLU A 39 0.42 1.29 17.36
CA GLU A 39 0.63 2.68 17.80
C GLU A 39 1.12 3.54 16.64
N TYR A 40 0.81 4.83 16.66
CA TYR A 40 1.41 5.78 15.71
C TYR A 40 2.94 5.79 15.87
N PRO A 41 3.74 5.77 14.78
CA PRO A 41 3.37 5.79 13.35
C PRO A 41 3.54 4.43 12.66
N ARG A 42 3.32 3.33 13.40
CA ARG A 42 3.49 1.97 12.89
C ARG A 42 2.36 1.62 11.92
N HIS A 43 2.72 1.13 10.74
CA HIS A 43 1.79 0.91 9.63
C HIS A 43 1.33 -0.55 9.51
N GLY A 44 1.78 -1.46 10.39
CA GLY A 44 1.54 -2.90 10.28
C GLY A 44 0.07 -3.31 10.11
N LEU A 45 -0.84 -2.81 10.96
CA LEU A 45 -2.28 -3.12 10.84
C LEU A 45 -2.88 -2.56 9.55
N LEU A 46 -2.43 -1.38 9.11
CA LEU A 46 -2.84 -0.75 7.84
C LEU A 46 -2.38 -1.60 6.65
N LEU A 47 -1.14 -2.11 6.72
CA LEU A 47 -0.57 -3.02 5.73
C LEU A 47 -1.29 -4.37 5.70
N LEU A 48 -1.68 -4.91 6.85
CA LEU A 48 -2.47 -6.15 6.94
C LEU A 48 -3.87 -5.97 6.34
N HIS A 49 -4.52 -4.84 6.63
CA HIS A 49 -5.80 -4.49 6.00
C HIS A 49 -5.67 -4.46 4.47
N TRP A 50 -4.66 -3.76 3.97
CA TRP A 50 -4.38 -3.68 2.53
C TRP A 50 -4.14 -5.08 1.94
N PHE A 51 -3.21 -5.84 2.52
CA PHE A 51 -2.82 -7.16 2.02
C PHE A 51 -4.02 -8.11 1.98
N ALA A 52 -4.84 -8.15 3.03
CA ALA A 52 -6.03 -8.97 3.07
C ALA A 52 -7.01 -8.66 1.92
N GLY A 53 -7.07 -7.41 1.44
CA GLY A 53 -7.90 -7.02 0.28
C GLY A 53 -7.40 -7.52 -1.07
N HIS A 54 -6.16 -8.01 -1.13
CA HIS A 54 -5.46 -8.45 -2.33
C HIS A 54 -5.19 -9.96 -2.35
N VAL A 55 -5.84 -10.71 -1.47
CA VAL A 55 -5.74 -12.17 -1.41
C VAL A 55 -7.09 -12.84 -1.51
N PHE A 56 -7.12 -14.05 -2.03
CA PHE A 56 -8.30 -14.88 -2.17
C PHE A 56 -7.97 -16.27 -1.65
N ASN A 57 -8.67 -16.72 -0.63
CA ASN A 57 -8.47 -18.06 -0.09
C ASN A 57 -9.05 -19.09 -1.06
N SER A 58 -8.25 -20.08 -1.44
CA SER A 58 -8.74 -21.23 -2.20
C SER A 58 -9.42 -22.26 -1.27
N GLU A 59 -10.08 -23.24 -1.86
CA GLU A 59 -10.57 -24.43 -1.16
C GLU A 59 -9.43 -25.34 -0.65
N THR A 60 -8.21 -25.17 -1.17
CA THR A 60 -7.03 -26.02 -0.93
C THR A 60 -6.08 -25.50 0.15
N GLU A 61 -6.52 -24.54 0.98
CA GLU A 61 -5.70 -23.76 1.94
C GLU A 61 -4.66 -22.81 1.32
N ASP A 62 -4.43 -22.90 0.01
CA ASP A 62 -3.58 -21.94 -0.70
C ASP A 62 -4.23 -20.54 -0.75
N ILE A 63 -3.37 -19.53 -0.80
CA ILE A 63 -3.73 -18.11 -0.82
C ILE A 63 -3.38 -17.58 -2.21
N GLN A 64 -4.40 -17.36 -3.03
CA GLN A 64 -4.24 -16.73 -4.35
C GLN A 64 -4.04 -15.22 -4.17
N LEU A 65 -3.00 -14.67 -4.79
CA LEU A 65 -2.71 -13.25 -4.84
C LEU A 65 -3.26 -12.67 -6.16
N ASP A 66 -3.80 -11.44 -6.15
CA ASP A 66 -4.13 -10.72 -7.39
C ASP A 66 -2.95 -9.94 -7.99
N PHE A 67 -1.76 -10.11 -7.40
CA PHE A 67 -0.51 -9.50 -7.82
C PHE A 67 0.62 -10.53 -7.89
N ASN A 68 1.72 -10.13 -8.54
CA ASN A 68 2.90 -10.97 -8.68
C ASN A 68 4.09 -10.40 -7.87
N PRO A 69 4.44 -11.01 -6.72
CA PRO A 69 5.55 -10.52 -5.91
C PRO A 69 6.92 -10.70 -6.58
N GLU A 70 7.08 -11.67 -7.50
CA GLU A 70 8.31 -11.85 -8.29
C GLU A 70 8.55 -10.68 -9.25
N ARG A 71 7.47 -10.08 -9.77
CA ARG A 71 7.51 -8.86 -10.60
C ARG A 71 7.73 -7.58 -9.77
N ARG A 72 7.75 -7.69 -8.44
CA ARG A 72 7.83 -6.56 -7.48
C ARG A 72 6.61 -5.65 -7.51
N ASP A 73 5.45 -6.19 -7.87
CA ASP A 73 4.19 -5.47 -7.72
C ASP A 73 4.07 -4.94 -6.28
N TYR A 74 3.57 -3.72 -6.10
CA TYR A 74 3.44 -3.05 -4.78
C TYR A 74 4.75 -2.89 -3.99
N GLY A 75 5.90 -3.06 -4.63
CA GLY A 75 7.20 -2.97 -3.98
C GLY A 75 7.60 -4.23 -3.19
N PHE A 76 7.00 -5.39 -3.47
CA PHE A 76 7.49 -6.65 -2.91
C PHE A 76 8.96 -6.90 -3.30
N ARG A 77 9.74 -7.38 -2.34
CA ARG A 77 11.17 -7.68 -2.50
C ARG A 77 11.43 -9.14 -2.21
N TYR A 78 12.28 -9.77 -3.01
CA TYR A 78 12.79 -11.09 -2.70
C TYR A 78 13.47 -11.09 -1.33
N TYR A 79 13.09 -12.03 -0.47
CA TYR A 79 13.67 -12.19 0.85
C TYR A 79 14.40 -13.54 0.93
N LYS A 80 15.70 -13.48 1.22
CA LYS A 80 16.50 -14.66 1.49
C LYS A 80 16.75 -14.74 3.01
N PRO A 81 16.18 -15.73 3.72
CA PRO A 81 16.48 -15.92 5.13
C PRO A 81 18.00 -16.02 5.36
N PRO A 82 18.53 -15.48 6.47
CA PRO A 82 19.93 -15.63 6.83
C PRO A 82 20.32 -17.12 6.95
N GLN A 83 21.55 -17.46 6.59
CA GLN A 83 22.03 -18.85 6.65
C GLN A 83 22.24 -19.36 8.09
N ASN A 84 22.39 -18.47 9.07
CA ASN A 84 22.60 -18.85 10.46
C ASN A 84 21.26 -19.11 11.17
N VAL A 85 21.02 -20.37 11.54
CA VAL A 85 19.79 -20.87 12.18
C VAL A 85 19.46 -20.16 13.49
N GLN A 86 20.45 -19.72 14.28
CA GLN A 86 20.23 -19.04 15.56
C GLN A 86 19.55 -17.66 15.43
N ASN A 87 19.49 -17.16 14.20
CA ASN A 87 19.12 -15.79 13.87
C ASN A 87 17.98 -15.74 12.84
N MET A 88 17.24 -16.85 12.70
CA MET A 88 16.28 -17.08 11.63
C MET A 88 14.83 -16.87 12.08
N ALA A 89 14.20 -15.81 11.58
CA ALA A 89 12.81 -15.47 11.90
C ALA A 89 11.80 -16.34 11.16
N LEU A 90 12.17 -16.79 9.96
CA LEU A 90 11.31 -17.54 9.06
C LEU A 90 11.95 -18.88 8.71
N PRO A 91 11.18 -19.97 8.55
CA PRO A 91 11.75 -21.30 8.35
C PRO A 91 12.65 -21.35 7.11
N GLN A 92 13.79 -22.04 7.23
CA GLN A 92 14.67 -22.27 6.09
C GLN A 92 13.91 -23.06 5.02
N LEU A 93 14.03 -22.60 3.77
CA LEU A 93 13.53 -23.35 2.64
C LEU A 93 14.60 -24.35 2.23
N ASP A 94 14.23 -25.62 2.17
CA ASP A 94 15.03 -26.60 1.45
C ASP A 94 15.12 -26.16 -0.02
N THR A 95 16.32 -26.23 -0.59
CA THR A 95 16.58 -25.88 -1.99
C THR A 95 15.78 -26.74 -2.95
N SER A 96 15.40 -27.96 -2.54
CA SER A 96 14.52 -28.86 -3.28
C SER A 96 13.06 -28.37 -3.38
N LEU A 97 12.63 -27.51 -2.44
CA LEU A 97 11.26 -27.01 -2.42
C LEU A 97 11.06 -25.92 -3.47
N ASP A 98 9.92 -26.02 -4.16
CA ASP A 98 9.38 -24.97 -5.03
C ASP A 98 8.79 -23.83 -4.19
N ARG A 99 9.61 -23.21 -3.32
CA ARG A 99 9.19 -22.13 -2.41
C ARG A 99 10.19 -21.00 -2.36
N VAL A 100 9.68 -19.77 -2.24
CA VAL A 100 10.47 -18.55 -2.11
C VAL A 100 9.72 -17.53 -1.24
N TYR A 101 10.44 -16.68 -0.52
CA TYR A 101 9.86 -15.61 0.27
C TYR A 101 9.96 -14.25 -0.44
N TYR A 102 8.91 -13.45 -0.29
CA TYR A 102 8.90 -12.04 -0.64
C TYR A 102 8.35 -11.19 0.51
N SER A 103 8.91 -10.00 0.72
CA SER A 103 8.51 -9.08 1.78
C SER A 103 8.04 -7.73 1.23
N VAL A 104 7.08 -7.10 1.92
CA VAL A 104 6.57 -5.75 1.64
C VAL A 104 6.46 -4.95 2.94
N GLY A 105 6.38 -3.62 2.83
CA GLY A 105 6.23 -2.69 3.95
C GLY A 105 7.47 -1.85 4.27
N SER A 106 8.56 -1.96 3.49
CA SER A 106 9.75 -1.11 3.70
C SER A 106 9.57 0.28 3.10
N LEU A 107 8.85 1.14 3.83
CA LEU A 107 8.45 2.47 3.38
C LEU A 107 9.61 3.46 3.23
N GLY A 108 10.78 3.21 3.82
CA GLY A 108 11.98 4.00 3.58
C GLY A 108 12.47 3.97 2.13
N SER A 109 12.07 2.96 1.35
CA SER A 109 12.40 2.86 -0.07
C SER A 109 11.34 3.60 -0.90
N GLU A 110 11.74 4.61 -1.67
CA GLU A 110 10.83 5.41 -2.53
C GLU A 110 9.99 4.53 -3.45
N ASP A 111 10.62 3.61 -4.17
CA ASP A 111 9.95 2.72 -5.11
C ASP A 111 8.93 1.76 -4.46
N ILE A 112 8.98 1.57 -3.14
CA ILE A 112 8.00 0.77 -2.39
C ILE A 112 6.86 1.66 -1.92
N ARG A 113 7.17 2.76 -1.23
CA ARG A 113 6.14 3.62 -0.64
C ARG A 113 5.26 4.31 -1.68
N THR A 114 5.75 4.61 -2.88
CA THR A 114 4.91 5.24 -3.91
C THR A 114 3.82 4.30 -4.42
N GLN A 115 4.06 2.98 -4.39
CA GLN A 115 3.15 1.96 -4.92
C GLN A 115 2.06 1.52 -3.94
N LEU A 116 2.25 1.72 -2.63
CA LEU A 116 1.25 1.40 -1.60
C LEU A 116 0.18 2.49 -1.48
N PRO A 117 -1.03 2.16 -0.98
CA PRO A 117 -2.09 3.13 -0.84
C PRO A 117 -1.79 4.15 0.28
N PRO A 118 -2.32 5.38 0.15
CA PRO A 118 -2.04 6.47 1.09
C PRO A 118 -2.27 6.13 2.55
N TYR A 119 -3.37 5.45 2.88
CA TYR A 119 -3.68 5.13 4.28
C TYR A 119 -2.63 4.21 4.93
N VAL A 120 -1.76 3.55 4.16
CA VAL A 120 -0.63 2.76 4.66
C VAL A 120 0.62 3.62 4.84
N THR A 121 0.84 4.61 3.96
CA THR A 121 2.10 5.37 3.89
C THR A 121 2.03 6.76 4.54
N GLN A 122 0.83 7.24 4.85
CA GLN A 122 0.61 8.61 5.29
C GLN A 122 1.28 8.92 6.63
N GLU A 123 1.30 7.96 7.54
CA GLU A 123 1.94 8.11 8.84
C GLU A 123 3.46 8.19 8.71
N PHE A 124 4.04 7.39 7.82
CA PHE A 124 5.48 7.44 7.52
C PHE A 124 5.91 8.85 7.12
N TYR A 125 5.22 9.47 6.16
CA TYR A 125 5.57 10.83 5.70
C TYR A 125 5.48 11.89 6.80
N ASN A 126 4.55 11.77 7.74
CA ASN A 126 4.32 12.76 8.80
C ASN A 126 5.00 12.39 10.13
N SER A 127 5.94 11.44 10.10
CA SER A 127 6.67 10.98 11.28
C SER A 127 8.14 10.69 10.99
N ASN A 128 8.76 11.41 10.03
CA ASN A 128 10.12 11.14 9.57
C ASN A 128 11.17 11.00 10.70
N ASP A 129 11.01 11.73 11.80
CA ASP A 129 11.93 11.69 12.94
C ASP A 129 11.68 10.51 13.90
N ASN A 130 10.57 9.79 13.73
CA ASN A 130 10.22 8.65 14.56
C ASN A 130 10.79 7.37 13.95
N PRO A 131 11.72 6.69 14.63
CA PRO A 131 12.41 5.55 14.05
C PRO A 131 11.57 4.27 14.08
N ARG A 132 10.29 4.31 14.51
CA ARG A 132 9.32 3.20 14.44
C ARG A 132 8.42 3.25 13.20
N ASN A 133 8.54 4.27 12.35
CA ASN A 133 7.66 4.48 11.19
C ASN A 133 7.86 3.50 10.02
N ASP A 134 8.96 2.74 10.03
CA ASP A 134 9.31 1.78 8.96
C ASP A 134 9.80 0.42 9.51
N VAL A 135 9.13 -0.10 10.55
CA VAL A 135 9.50 -1.40 11.15
C VAL A 135 8.63 -2.56 10.66
N ASP A 136 7.37 -2.33 10.35
CA ASP A 136 6.40 -3.39 10.07
C ASP A 136 6.62 -4.01 8.69
N ARG A 137 6.54 -5.34 8.60
CA ARG A 137 6.68 -6.10 7.34
C ARG A 137 5.62 -7.19 7.26
N ILE A 138 5.13 -7.43 6.04
CA ILE A 138 4.44 -8.67 5.67
C ILE A 138 5.38 -9.48 4.80
N VAL A 139 5.48 -10.78 5.08
CA VAL A 139 6.27 -11.73 4.29
C VAL A 139 5.37 -12.84 3.78
N VAL A 140 5.40 -13.10 2.48
CA VAL A 140 4.67 -14.18 1.84
C VAL A 140 5.64 -15.27 1.39
N ARG A 141 5.25 -16.52 1.58
CA ARG A 141 5.92 -17.67 0.96
C ARG A 141 5.08 -18.13 -0.23
N VAL A 142 5.69 -18.15 -1.41
CA VAL A 142 5.02 -18.46 -2.68
C VAL A 142 5.69 -19.60 -3.41
N HIS A 143 4.96 -20.21 -4.34
CA HIS A 143 5.50 -21.18 -5.29
C HIS A 143 6.46 -20.49 -6.28
N LYS A 144 7.66 -21.04 -6.56
CA LYS A 144 8.53 -20.44 -7.59
C LYS A 144 7.93 -20.63 -8.98
N SER A 145 7.26 -21.76 -9.22
CA SER A 145 6.61 -22.06 -10.49
C SER A 145 5.40 -21.14 -10.76
N ASN A 146 4.71 -20.69 -9.71
CA ASN A 146 3.61 -19.73 -9.81
C ASN A 146 3.61 -18.78 -8.59
N PRO A 147 4.33 -17.64 -8.68
CA PRO A 147 4.47 -16.70 -7.56
C PRO A 147 3.18 -16.02 -7.11
N THR A 148 2.07 -16.18 -7.84
CA THR A 148 0.75 -15.67 -7.44
C THR A 148 0.03 -16.59 -6.45
N ILE A 149 0.60 -17.76 -6.12
CA ILE A 149 0.05 -18.69 -5.15
C ILE A 149 0.97 -18.71 -3.93
N ALA A 150 0.43 -18.28 -2.78
CA ALA A 150 1.10 -18.31 -1.49
C ALA A 150 0.57 -19.46 -0.63
N ASP A 151 1.46 -20.12 0.13
CA ASP A 151 1.07 -21.16 1.09
C ASP A 151 1.21 -20.69 2.55
N LYS A 152 1.99 -19.63 2.79
CA LYS A 152 2.18 -19.02 4.11
C LYS A 152 2.27 -17.50 4.03
N VAL A 153 1.74 -16.85 5.06
CA VAL A 153 1.83 -15.40 5.26
C VAL A 153 2.32 -15.17 6.68
N TYR A 154 3.27 -14.24 6.84
CA TYR A 154 3.83 -13.85 8.12
C TYR A 154 3.76 -12.34 8.30
N VAL A 155 3.57 -11.91 9.54
CA VAL A 155 3.81 -10.52 9.97
C VAL A 155 5.06 -10.49 10.83
N THR A 156 5.88 -9.46 10.65
CA THR A 156 7.14 -9.32 11.39
C THR A 156 7.58 -7.88 11.51
N GLU A 157 8.58 -7.64 12.35
CA GLU A 157 9.34 -6.40 12.43
C GLU A 157 10.72 -6.53 11.79
N SER A 158 11.20 -5.45 11.17
CA SER A 158 12.57 -5.30 10.70
C SER A 158 13.50 -4.90 11.84
N VAL A 159 14.66 -5.56 11.95
CA VAL A 159 15.68 -5.24 12.93
C VAL A 159 16.49 -4.03 12.46
N LYS A 160 16.55 -2.97 13.29
CA LYS A 160 17.37 -1.79 13.00
C LYS A 160 18.85 -2.13 12.87
N GLY A 161 19.48 -1.66 11.80
CA GLY A 161 20.88 -1.96 11.48
C GLY A 161 21.13 -3.44 11.12
N GLY A 162 20.09 -4.26 11.03
CA GLY A 162 20.19 -5.71 10.89
C GLY A 162 20.34 -6.22 9.45
N ALA A 163 20.80 -5.42 8.49
CA ALA A 163 20.98 -5.83 7.09
C ALA A 163 19.76 -6.58 6.48
N GLY A 164 18.54 -6.06 6.70
CA GLY A 164 17.30 -6.69 6.19
C GLY A 164 16.81 -7.90 6.99
N ARG A 165 17.31 -8.12 8.21
CA ARG A 165 16.85 -9.18 9.11
C ARG A 165 15.54 -8.84 9.79
N PHE A 166 14.80 -9.89 10.13
CA PHE A 166 13.54 -9.81 10.85
C PHE A 166 13.72 -10.24 12.31
N ASP A 167 12.88 -9.70 13.18
CA ASP A 167 12.89 -10.02 14.61
C ASP A 167 12.16 -11.34 14.89
N LEU A 168 12.92 -12.29 15.44
CA LEU A 168 12.47 -13.64 15.79
C LEU A 168 11.27 -13.65 16.72
N ASN A 169 11.28 -12.75 17.71
CA ASN A 169 10.29 -12.70 18.78
C ASN A 169 9.05 -11.89 18.39
N LYS A 170 9.11 -11.20 17.24
CA LYS A 170 8.01 -10.42 16.67
C LYS A 170 7.52 -10.99 15.34
N THR A 171 7.85 -12.25 15.05
CA THR A 171 7.40 -12.95 13.84
C THR A 171 6.25 -13.89 14.15
N TYR A 172 5.16 -13.76 13.41
CA TYR A 172 3.95 -14.56 13.58
C TYR A 172 3.43 -15.03 12.23
N GLU A 173 2.88 -16.25 12.18
CA GLU A 173 2.18 -16.77 11.02
C GLU A 173 0.71 -16.31 11.03
N ILE A 174 0.20 -15.84 9.90
CA ILE A 174 -1.19 -15.42 9.74
C ILE A 174 -2.01 -16.58 9.18
N SER A 175 -3.06 -16.97 9.90
CA SER A 175 -3.99 -17.99 9.41
C SER A 175 -4.88 -17.47 8.28
N SER A 176 -5.38 -18.41 7.48
CA SER A 176 -6.41 -18.17 6.47
C SER A 176 -7.70 -17.58 7.07
N LYS A 177 -8.05 -17.98 8.30
CA LYS A 177 -9.21 -17.46 9.03
C LYS A 177 -9.04 -15.98 9.34
N LEU A 178 -7.90 -15.56 9.89
CA LEU A 178 -7.63 -14.15 10.19
C LEU A 178 -7.71 -13.30 8.91
N LEU A 179 -7.12 -13.73 7.79
CA LEU A 179 -7.24 -13.01 6.51
C LEU A 179 -8.70 -12.83 6.08
N LYS A 180 -9.52 -13.89 6.17
CA LYS A 180 -10.96 -13.81 5.88
C LYS A 180 -11.69 -12.84 6.81
N GLN A 181 -11.36 -12.80 8.10
CA GLN A 181 -11.96 -11.84 9.01
C GLN A 181 -11.62 -10.40 8.62
N VAL A 182 -10.36 -10.11 8.32
CA VAL A 182 -9.92 -8.77 7.88
C VAL A 182 -10.59 -8.39 6.55
N GLN A 183 -10.77 -9.32 5.61
CA GLN A 183 -11.53 -9.10 4.38
C GLN A 183 -13.00 -8.77 4.64
N ILE A 184 -13.66 -9.47 5.57
CA ILE A 184 -15.06 -9.20 5.94
C ILE A 184 -15.21 -7.76 6.44
N LEU A 185 -14.23 -7.24 7.20
CA LEU A 185 -14.25 -5.87 7.72
C LEU A 185 -14.26 -4.82 6.61
N GLN A 186 -13.70 -5.12 5.44
CA GLN A 186 -13.73 -4.21 4.29
C GLN A 186 -15.14 -3.99 3.73
N LYS A 187 -16.05 -4.92 4.00
CA LYS A 187 -17.45 -4.82 3.58
C LYS A 187 -18.26 -4.06 4.64
N PRO A 188 -19.17 -3.16 4.24
CA PRO A 188 -20.03 -2.47 5.18
C PRO A 188 -20.91 -3.47 5.93
N ILE A 189 -21.21 -3.18 7.20
CA ILE A 189 -22.18 -3.91 8.01
C ILE A 189 -23.37 -3.00 8.27
N ASP A 190 -24.58 -3.54 8.12
CA ASP A 190 -25.79 -2.87 8.59
C ASP A 190 -25.94 -3.14 10.09
N VAL A 191 -25.42 -2.21 10.89
CA VAL A 191 -25.43 -2.31 12.36
C VAL A 191 -26.87 -2.33 12.89
N LEU A 192 -27.79 -1.58 12.28
CA LEU A 192 -29.19 -1.51 12.73
C LEU A 192 -29.90 -2.84 12.47
N GLN A 193 -29.73 -3.40 11.28
CA GLN A 193 -30.28 -4.72 10.94
C GLN A 193 -29.67 -5.80 11.84
N ALA A 194 -28.36 -5.75 12.09
CA ALA A 194 -27.68 -6.72 12.95
C ALA A 194 -28.13 -6.64 14.42
N LEU A 195 -28.37 -5.43 14.94
CA LEU A 195 -28.95 -5.21 16.26
C LEU A 195 -30.40 -5.69 16.34
N ALA A 196 -31.23 -5.34 15.36
CA ALA A 196 -32.65 -5.73 15.31
C ALA A 196 -32.83 -7.25 15.21
N SER A 197 -31.90 -7.93 14.56
CA SER A 197 -31.90 -9.40 14.42
C SER A 197 -31.32 -10.12 15.63
N GLY A 198 -30.86 -9.40 16.67
CA GLY A 198 -30.27 -10.00 17.86
C GLY A 198 -28.92 -10.71 17.64
N MET A 199 -28.23 -10.46 16.51
CA MET A 199 -27.02 -11.19 16.13
C MET A 199 -25.78 -10.83 16.96
N PHE A 200 -25.78 -9.68 17.63
CA PHE A 200 -24.66 -9.26 18.49
C PHE A 200 -24.68 -9.96 19.84
N GLY A 201 -23.55 -10.53 20.23
CA GLY A 201 -23.38 -11.18 21.53
C GLY A 201 -24.05 -12.56 21.68
N GLN A 202 -24.55 -13.17 20.58
CA GLN A 202 -25.01 -14.56 20.60
C GLN A 202 -23.81 -15.52 20.65
N LEU A 203 -23.51 -16.00 21.86
CA LEU A 203 -22.66 -17.16 22.14
C LEU A 203 -23.50 -18.45 22.11
N ASP A 204 -24.29 -18.68 21.05
CA ASP A 204 -25.14 -19.88 21.00
C ASP A 204 -24.41 -21.07 20.36
N SER A 205 -24.24 -22.10 21.19
CA SER A 205 -23.42 -23.31 21.06
C SER A 205 -23.72 -24.26 19.89
N ASN A 206 -24.55 -23.91 18.90
CA ASN A 206 -24.91 -24.83 17.80
C ASN A 206 -25.32 -24.17 16.45
N ALA A 207 -24.99 -22.91 16.20
CA ALA A 207 -25.20 -22.27 14.90
C ALA A 207 -23.85 -21.95 14.23
N THR A 208 -23.73 -22.22 12.91
CA THR A 208 -22.58 -21.89 12.06
C THR A 208 -22.05 -20.48 12.37
N LEU A 209 -20.90 -20.43 13.07
CA LEU A 209 -20.24 -19.22 13.54
C LEU A 209 -20.06 -18.24 12.37
N SER A 210 -20.68 -17.07 12.42
CA SER A 210 -20.32 -16.02 11.47
C SER A 210 -18.84 -15.68 11.70
N ASP A 211 -18.03 -15.78 10.65
CA ASP A 211 -16.61 -15.42 10.71
C ASP A 211 -16.41 -13.90 10.87
N ASP A 212 -17.49 -13.09 10.81
CA ASP A 212 -17.44 -11.65 11.05
C ASP A 212 -17.09 -11.33 12.51
N PRO A 213 -15.90 -10.76 12.79
CA PRO A 213 -15.49 -10.47 14.16
C PRO A 213 -16.34 -9.38 14.82
N ARG A 214 -17.05 -8.54 14.06
CA ARG A 214 -17.88 -7.45 14.61
C ARG A 214 -19.08 -7.99 15.39
N LEU A 215 -19.63 -9.13 14.97
CA LEU A 215 -20.81 -9.74 15.58
C LEU A 215 -20.52 -10.36 16.96
N LYS A 216 -19.25 -10.57 17.29
CA LYS A 216 -18.81 -11.10 18.59
C LYS A 216 -18.80 -10.05 19.69
N LEU A 217 -18.91 -8.76 19.34
CA LEU A 217 -18.96 -7.68 20.31
C LEU A 217 -20.24 -7.78 21.14
N SER A 218 -20.10 -7.60 22.45
CA SER A 218 -21.22 -7.32 23.33
C SER A 218 -21.88 -5.99 22.95
N LYS A 219 -23.11 -5.78 23.42
CA LYS A 219 -23.84 -4.52 23.19
C LYS A 219 -23.08 -3.30 23.75
N GLU A 220 -22.40 -3.47 24.87
CA GLU A 220 -21.61 -2.42 25.52
C GLU A 220 -20.36 -2.07 24.71
N GLU A 221 -19.61 -3.08 24.24
CA GLU A 221 -18.44 -2.87 23.38
C GLU A 221 -18.81 -2.24 22.05
N LEU A 222 -19.91 -2.67 21.43
CA LEU A 222 -20.41 -2.07 20.20
C LEU A 222 -20.81 -0.60 20.42
N LEU A 223 -21.50 -0.29 21.52
CA LEU A 223 -21.88 1.08 21.84
C LEU A 223 -20.65 1.97 22.08
N ASN A 224 -19.64 1.43 22.77
CA ASN A 224 -18.35 2.12 22.96
C ASN A 224 -17.66 2.37 21.62
N HIS A 225 -17.58 1.36 20.75
CA HIS A 225 -17.02 1.50 19.41
C HIS A 225 -17.69 2.63 18.62
N LEU A 226 -19.03 2.65 18.57
CA LEU A 226 -19.78 3.64 17.80
C LEU A 226 -19.64 5.06 18.37
N LYS A 227 -19.65 5.21 19.70
CA LYS A 227 -19.57 6.53 20.35
C LYS A 227 -18.16 7.10 20.37
N HIS A 228 -17.15 6.26 20.51
CA HIS A 228 -15.77 6.67 20.76
C HIS A 228 -14.86 6.39 19.57
N ASN A 229 -14.59 5.11 19.29
CA ASN A 229 -13.61 4.70 18.28
C ASN A 229 -13.97 5.23 16.89
N GLU A 230 -15.20 5.02 16.46
CA GLU A 230 -15.68 5.43 15.14
C GLU A 230 -15.71 6.97 15.01
N LYS A 231 -16.11 7.69 16.07
CA LYS A 231 -16.12 9.16 16.09
C LYS A 231 -14.71 9.73 15.86
N ARG A 232 -13.69 9.12 16.46
CA ARG A 232 -12.28 9.55 16.36
C ARG A 232 -11.64 9.10 15.06
N LEU A 233 -11.74 7.82 14.73
CA LEU A 233 -11.06 7.25 13.58
C LEU A 233 -11.59 7.78 12.25
N LYS A 234 -12.87 8.15 12.14
CA LYS A 234 -13.43 8.71 10.90
C LYS A 234 -12.81 10.04 10.46
N THR A 235 -12.20 10.80 11.39
CA THR A 235 -11.51 12.06 11.05
C THR A 235 -10.10 11.79 10.50
N ILE A 236 -9.59 10.57 10.67
CA ILE A 236 -8.22 10.17 10.33
C ILE A 236 -8.21 9.23 9.12
N PHE A 237 -9.07 8.22 9.13
CA PHE A 237 -9.14 7.15 8.14
C PHE A 237 -10.49 7.13 7.44
N GLU A 238 -10.46 7.26 6.11
CA GLU A 238 -11.68 7.25 5.28
C GLU A 238 -12.33 5.85 5.26
N GLN A 239 -11.52 4.80 5.17
CA GLN A 239 -11.97 3.43 4.95
C GLN A 239 -12.63 2.84 6.22
N PRO A 240 -13.93 2.47 6.19
CA PRO A 240 -14.58 1.85 7.36
C PRO A 240 -13.90 0.56 7.82
N GLY A 241 -13.39 -0.26 6.89
CA GLY A 241 -12.70 -1.51 7.21
C GLY A 241 -11.41 -1.32 8.00
N VAL A 242 -10.65 -0.25 7.69
CA VAL A 242 -9.48 0.14 8.48
C VAL A 242 -9.91 0.49 9.90
N ARG A 243 -10.97 1.29 10.05
CA ARG A 243 -11.45 1.74 11.38
C ARG A 243 -11.93 0.58 12.26
N TRP A 244 -12.63 -0.38 11.65
CA TRP A 244 -13.00 -1.62 12.33
C TRP A 244 -11.78 -2.45 12.71
N LEU A 245 -10.82 -2.64 11.80
CA LEU A 245 -9.62 -3.42 12.11
C LEU A 245 -8.82 -2.81 13.26
N LEU A 246 -8.55 -1.50 13.21
CA LEU A 246 -7.81 -0.80 14.27
C LEU A 246 -8.52 -0.93 15.63
N SER A 247 -9.85 -0.80 15.64
CA SER A 247 -10.66 -0.97 16.86
C SER A 247 -10.58 -2.38 17.42
N LEU A 248 -10.73 -3.40 16.57
CA LEU A 248 -10.77 -4.79 16.99
C LEU A 248 -9.38 -5.35 17.32
N ALA A 249 -8.33 -4.83 16.69
CA ALA A 249 -6.96 -5.20 16.95
C ALA A 249 -6.38 -4.50 18.20
N GLY A 250 -7.06 -3.52 18.80
CA GLY A 250 -6.56 -2.84 20.00
C GLY A 250 -5.50 -1.77 19.71
N TYR A 251 -5.61 -1.10 18.55
CA TYR A 251 -4.79 0.06 18.22
C TYR A 251 -4.97 1.19 19.26
N ASP A 252 -3.91 1.95 19.53
CA ASP A 252 -3.94 3.15 20.37
C ASP A 252 -4.65 4.32 19.67
N ILE A 253 -5.98 4.22 19.63
CA ILE A 253 -6.87 5.21 19.01
C ILE A 253 -6.74 6.55 19.71
N ASP A 254 -6.61 6.55 21.03
CA ASP A 254 -6.60 7.76 21.85
C ASP A 254 -5.31 8.53 21.65
N GLY A 255 -4.15 7.88 21.76
CA GLY A 255 -2.86 8.50 21.47
C GLY A 255 -2.79 9.02 20.03
N ARG A 256 -3.30 8.24 19.06
CA ARG A 256 -3.35 8.70 17.66
C ARG A 256 -4.25 9.92 17.46
N TYR A 257 -5.40 9.97 18.12
CA TYR A 257 -6.33 11.09 18.03
C TYR A 257 -5.77 12.36 18.69
N GLU A 258 -5.05 12.24 19.81
CA GLU A 258 -4.34 13.38 20.41
C GLU A 258 -3.28 13.94 19.46
N ILE A 259 -2.49 13.09 18.81
CA ILE A 259 -1.53 13.51 17.78
C ILE A 259 -2.25 14.20 16.61
N HIS A 260 -3.39 13.67 16.18
CA HIS A 260 -4.20 14.30 15.12
C HIS A 260 -4.65 15.72 15.53
N LYS A 261 -5.16 15.91 16.75
CA LYS A 261 -5.53 17.24 17.26
C LYS A 261 -4.34 18.21 17.31
N GLN A 262 -3.15 17.72 17.70
CA GLN A 262 -1.95 18.53 17.74
C GLN A 262 -1.49 18.98 16.35
N ILE A 263 -1.46 18.06 15.36
CA ILE A 263 -1.11 18.38 13.96
C ILE A 263 -2.01 19.49 13.42
N TRP A 264 -3.31 19.40 13.71
CA TRP A 264 -4.29 20.36 13.24
C TRP A 264 -4.50 21.53 14.17
N LEU A 265 -3.69 21.73 15.22
CA LEU A 265 -3.81 22.86 16.15
C LEU A 265 -5.23 23.04 16.73
N CYS A 266 -5.89 21.94 17.08
CA CYS A 266 -7.23 21.95 17.67
C CYS A 266 -7.17 22.29 19.17
N SER A 267 -8.17 23.03 19.68
CA SER A 267 -8.28 23.32 21.13
C SER A 267 -8.69 22.07 21.92
N THR A 268 -8.21 21.94 23.16
CA THR A 268 -8.34 20.73 24.01
C THR A 268 -9.58 20.69 24.91
N ASP A 269 -10.43 21.72 24.92
CA ASP A 269 -11.58 21.77 25.82
C ASP A 269 -12.80 21.06 25.22
N GLU A 270 -13.12 19.86 25.71
CA GLU A 270 -14.45 19.25 25.51
C GLU A 270 -15.53 20.11 26.22
N SER A 271 -16.64 20.42 25.55
CA SER A 271 -17.76 21.14 26.19
C SER A 271 -18.67 20.17 26.94
N ASP A 272 -18.84 20.38 28.25
CA ASP A 272 -19.72 19.60 29.12
C ASP A 272 -21.25 19.81 28.90
N ARG A 273 -21.72 20.38 27.78
CA ARG A 273 -23.15 20.70 27.61
C ARG A 273 -23.75 20.31 26.25
N PRO A 274 -24.77 19.44 26.21
CA PRO A 274 -25.50 19.12 24.98
C PRO A 274 -26.60 20.14 24.69
N GLY A 275 -26.62 20.72 23.49
CA GLY A 275 -27.85 21.29 22.89
C GLY A 275 -27.85 22.73 22.36
N GLU A 276 -26.74 23.46 22.32
CA GLU A 276 -26.70 24.81 21.72
C GLU A 276 -25.79 24.87 20.47
N PRO A 277 -26.22 25.51 19.36
CA PRO A 277 -25.32 25.78 18.24
C PRO A 277 -24.38 26.92 18.65
N SER A 278 -23.14 26.56 18.97
CA SER A 278 -22.09 27.48 19.42
C SER A 278 -21.36 28.12 18.23
N SER A 279 -21.07 29.43 18.33
CA SER A 279 -20.23 30.20 17.42
C SER A 279 -18.75 30.25 17.87
N ASP A 280 -18.29 29.28 18.65
CA ASP A 280 -17.00 29.29 19.34
C ASP A 280 -15.89 28.61 18.49
N PRO A 281 -14.68 29.21 18.35
CA PRO A 281 -13.49 28.57 17.71
C PRO A 281 -13.10 27.18 18.28
N LYS A 282 -13.77 26.71 19.34
CA LYS A 282 -13.65 25.37 19.94
C LYS A 282 -14.15 24.19 19.06
N THR A 283 -14.83 24.41 17.94
CA THR A 283 -15.41 23.34 17.07
C THR A 283 -14.70 23.14 15.72
N MET A 284 -13.56 23.81 15.49
CA MET A 284 -13.00 23.96 14.13
C MET A 284 -12.33 22.71 13.53
N CYS A 285 -12.18 21.62 14.29
CA CYS A 285 -11.70 20.32 13.80
C CYS A 285 -12.76 19.20 13.88
N GLU A 286 -13.90 19.44 14.55
CA GLU A 286 -14.90 18.41 14.77
C GLU A 286 -15.78 18.21 13.53
N GLY A 287 -15.94 16.95 13.10
CA GLY A 287 -16.75 16.60 11.93
C GLY A 287 -16.06 16.75 10.58
N GLN A 288 -14.74 17.01 10.57
CA GLN A 288 -13.97 17.10 9.33
C GLN A 288 -13.72 15.74 8.68
N ASN A 289 -13.78 15.76 7.35
CA ASN A 289 -13.32 14.65 6.53
C ASN A 289 -11.79 14.55 6.63
N PRO A 290 -11.22 13.34 6.48
CA PRO A 290 -9.77 13.17 6.42
C PRO A 290 -9.13 14.12 5.40
N VAL A 291 -8.03 14.77 5.81
CA VAL A 291 -7.28 15.66 4.93
C VAL A 291 -6.66 14.85 3.80
N LYS A 292 -6.90 15.33 2.58
CA LYS A 292 -6.41 14.70 1.36
C LYS A 292 -5.72 15.74 0.51
N ILE A 293 -4.48 15.44 0.12
CA ILE A 293 -3.69 16.27 -0.79
C ILE A 293 -3.00 15.33 -1.78
N GLU A 294 -3.40 15.44 -3.05
CA GLU A 294 -2.99 14.53 -4.11
C GLU A 294 -2.51 15.29 -5.35
N VAL A 295 -1.67 14.60 -6.13
CA VAL A 295 -1.31 14.99 -7.50
C VAL A 295 -2.05 14.08 -8.47
N LYS A 296 -2.73 14.69 -9.44
CA LYS A 296 -3.39 14.03 -10.59
C LYS A 296 -2.87 14.59 -11.89
N SER A 297 -3.35 14.07 -13.01
CA SER A 297 -3.02 14.58 -14.35
C SER A 297 -4.00 15.63 -14.87
N THR A 298 -3.50 16.62 -15.60
CA THR A 298 -4.30 17.38 -16.57
C THR A 298 -4.42 16.59 -17.88
N SER A 299 -5.25 17.05 -18.83
CA SER A 299 -5.32 16.46 -20.17
C SER A 299 -4.02 16.57 -20.97
N ASP A 300 -3.17 17.54 -20.60
CA ASP A 300 -2.00 17.94 -21.38
C ASP A 300 -0.70 17.40 -20.79
N GLY A 301 -0.76 16.55 -19.77
CA GLY A 301 0.42 15.91 -19.15
C GLY A 301 1.02 16.67 -17.97
N TYR A 302 0.37 17.74 -17.50
CA TYR A 302 0.84 18.48 -16.33
C TYR A 302 0.26 17.92 -15.03
N ALA A 303 0.94 18.22 -13.93
CA ALA A 303 0.46 17.94 -12.60
C ALA A 303 -0.72 18.84 -12.24
N LYS A 304 -1.76 18.25 -11.67
CA LYS A 304 -2.93 18.92 -11.10
C LYS A 304 -2.95 18.63 -9.60
N LEU A 305 -2.89 19.68 -8.80
CA LEU A 305 -3.06 19.57 -7.35
C LEU A 305 -4.55 19.45 -7.04
N ILE A 306 -4.90 18.53 -6.15
CA ILE A 306 -6.26 18.37 -5.62
C ILE A 306 -6.17 18.28 -4.11
N TRP A 307 -7.01 19.03 -3.40
CA TRP A 307 -7.08 18.99 -1.95
C TRP A 307 -8.52 18.98 -1.44
N SER A 308 -8.69 18.40 -0.26
CA SER A 308 -9.95 18.45 0.48
C SER A 308 -9.75 18.24 1.98
N GLY A 309 -10.72 18.71 2.76
CA GLY A 309 -10.75 18.52 4.21
C GLY A 309 -9.78 19.40 4.99
N ILE A 310 -9.22 20.46 4.39
CA ILE A 310 -8.25 21.32 5.09
C ILE A 310 -8.97 22.05 6.24
N PRO A 311 -8.47 21.96 7.49
CA PRO A 311 -9.16 22.56 8.62
C PRO A 311 -9.21 24.09 8.56
N LYS A 312 -10.33 24.68 9.00
CA LYS A 312 -10.56 26.13 8.96
C LYS A 312 -9.51 26.93 9.74
N ASN A 313 -9.04 26.41 10.86
CA ASN A 313 -8.02 27.07 11.69
C ASN A 313 -6.63 27.05 11.03
N ILE A 314 -6.36 26.10 10.14
CA ILE A 314 -5.18 26.12 9.29
C ILE A 314 -5.35 27.15 8.16
N LEU A 315 -6.54 27.24 7.57
CA LEU A 315 -6.83 28.24 6.53
C LEU A 315 -6.71 29.69 7.01
N GLN A 316 -6.97 29.95 8.30
CA GLN A 316 -6.78 31.26 8.92
C GLN A 316 -5.30 31.69 9.04
N GLN A 317 -4.36 30.76 8.86
CA GLN A 317 -2.91 31.02 8.94
C GLN A 317 -2.26 31.19 7.55
N GLU A 318 -3.03 31.60 6.53
CA GLU A 318 -2.55 31.79 5.16
C GLU A 318 -1.84 30.54 4.57
N ALA A 319 -2.38 29.36 4.90
CA ALA A 319 -1.79 28.10 4.46
C ALA A 319 -1.75 27.95 2.93
N SER A 320 -0.68 27.32 2.45
CA SER A 320 -0.43 27.07 1.04
C SER A 320 -0.08 25.61 0.81
N ILE A 321 -0.42 25.09 -0.38
CA ILE A 321 0.04 23.78 -0.83
C ILE A 321 1.20 24.01 -1.78
N VAL A 322 2.34 23.42 -1.45
CA VAL A 322 3.55 23.47 -2.26
C VAL A 322 3.81 22.12 -2.88
N LEU A 323 4.15 22.10 -4.16
CA LEU A 323 4.61 20.91 -4.86
C LEU A 323 6.15 20.86 -4.85
N PHE A 324 6.70 19.76 -4.37
CA PHE A 324 8.13 19.46 -4.38
C PHE A 324 8.45 18.39 -5.43
N SER A 325 9.69 18.37 -5.93
CA SER A 325 10.15 17.34 -6.88
C SER A 325 10.27 15.94 -6.28
N SER A 326 10.54 15.85 -4.97
CA SER A 326 10.58 14.60 -4.21
C SER A 326 10.15 14.79 -2.75
N ASP A 327 10.11 13.72 -1.98
CA ASP A 327 9.87 13.74 -0.54
C ASP A 327 11.03 14.34 0.29
N THR A 328 12.26 14.23 -0.21
CA THR A 328 13.49 14.76 0.38
C THR A 328 13.86 16.14 -0.16
N ALA A 329 13.26 16.56 -1.28
CA ALA A 329 13.53 17.85 -1.90
C ALA A 329 13.20 19.02 -0.96
N SER A 330 14.10 20.01 -0.97
CA SER A 330 13.93 21.34 -0.38
C SER A 330 13.53 22.39 -1.43
N VAL A 331 13.69 22.08 -2.72
CA VAL A 331 13.35 22.96 -3.84
C VAL A 331 11.86 22.83 -4.16
N LEU A 332 11.20 23.98 -4.23
CA LEU A 332 9.79 24.11 -4.55
C LEU A 332 9.64 24.18 -6.08
N GLU A 333 8.73 23.39 -6.64
CA GLU A 333 8.39 23.43 -8.08
C GLU A 333 7.33 24.50 -8.35
N THR A 334 6.29 24.53 -7.51
CA THR A 334 5.19 25.49 -7.60
C THR A 334 4.40 25.52 -6.28
N PHE A 335 3.50 26.48 -6.13
CA PHE A 335 2.64 26.60 -4.95
C PHE A 335 1.25 27.13 -5.32
N GLU A 336 0.27 26.80 -4.49
CA GLU A 336 -1.09 27.30 -4.54
C GLU A 336 -1.48 27.84 -3.17
N ILE A 337 -1.91 29.11 -3.14
CA ILE A 337 -2.46 29.73 -1.94
C ILE A 337 -3.91 29.28 -1.79
N LEU A 338 -4.28 28.74 -0.62
CA LEU A 338 -5.61 28.18 -0.43
C LEU A 338 -6.71 29.25 -0.36
N SER A 339 -6.37 30.46 0.09
CA SER A 339 -7.28 31.62 0.17
C SER A 339 -8.61 31.29 0.87
N GLY A 340 -8.56 30.52 1.96
CA GLY A 340 -9.75 30.12 2.72
C GLY A 340 -10.55 28.95 2.15
N ARG A 341 -10.07 28.27 1.09
CA ARG A 341 -10.78 27.11 0.48
C ARG A 341 -10.38 25.79 1.15
N GLU A 342 -11.32 25.14 1.82
CA GLU A 342 -11.15 23.81 2.44
C GLU A 342 -10.91 22.69 1.44
N SER A 343 -11.37 22.88 0.20
CA SER A 343 -11.21 21.93 -0.90
C SER A 343 -11.07 22.66 -2.24
N GLY A 344 -10.39 22.04 -3.19
CA GLY A 344 -10.20 22.63 -4.51
C GLY A 344 -9.27 21.81 -5.39
N SER A 345 -9.05 22.33 -6.60
CA SER A 345 -8.03 21.80 -7.49
C SER A 345 -7.44 22.90 -8.35
N THR A 346 -6.15 22.80 -8.64
CA THR A 346 -5.45 23.75 -9.53
C THR A 346 -4.55 22.99 -10.50
N GLY A 347 -4.53 23.42 -11.76
CA GLY A 347 -3.58 22.92 -12.74
C GLY A 347 -2.25 23.64 -12.57
N THR A 348 -1.14 22.93 -12.74
CA THR A 348 0.20 23.52 -12.69
C THR A 348 0.86 23.47 -14.07
N PHE A 349 2.01 24.12 -14.21
CA PHE A 349 2.88 23.99 -15.39
C PHE A 349 4.02 22.96 -15.16
N VAL A 350 3.97 22.23 -14.04
CA VAL A 350 4.95 21.20 -13.70
C VAL A 350 4.57 19.92 -14.44
N ALA A 351 5.47 19.37 -15.24
CA ALA A 351 5.21 18.14 -15.97
C ALA A 351 5.02 16.95 -15.01
N LEU A 352 4.00 16.12 -15.27
CA LEU A 352 3.66 15.02 -14.36
C LEU A 352 4.75 13.94 -14.38
N SER A 353 5.49 13.84 -13.28
CA SER A 353 6.67 12.99 -13.15
C SER A 353 6.67 12.23 -11.83
N ASN A 354 7.38 11.10 -11.79
CA ASN A 354 7.57 10.32 -10.57
C ASN A 354 8.11 11.19 -9.43
N GLY A 355 7.69 10.92 -8.20
CA GLY A 355 8.28 11.51 -7.01
C GLY A 355 7.67 12.84 -6.57
N LEU A 356 6.89 13.52 -7.43
CA LEU A 356 6.23 14.79 -7.07
C LEU A 356 5.46 14.67 -5.76
N HIS A 357 5.71 15.57 -4.81
CA HIS A 357 5.19 15.45 -3.45
C HIS A 357 4.57 16.77 -2.97
N PRO A 358 3.24 16.84 -2.83
CA PRO A 358 2.56 18.02 -2.33
C PRO A 358 2.62 18.11 -0.81
N ARG A 359 2.86 19.30 -0.26
CA ARG A 359 2.94 19.54 1.19
C ARG A 359 2.13 20.77 1.56
N LEU A 360 1.37 20.66 2.64
CA LEU A 360 0.68 21.78 3.28
C LEU A 360 1.65 22.50 4.19
N ILE A 361 1.83 23.80 3.97
CA ILE A 361 2.74 24.64 4.73
C ILE A 361 2.04 25.90 5.24
N THR A 362 2.60 26.46 6.31
CA THR A 362 2.35 27.84 6.74
C THR A 362 3.65 28.61 6.72
N TYR A 363 3.54 29.92 6.52
CA TYR A 363 4.68 30.83 6.57
C TYR A 363 4.69 31.56 7.92
N SER A 364 5.88 31.68 8.49
CA SER A 364 6.11 32.44 9.72
C SER A 364 7.35 33.31 9.55
N PHE A 365 7.27 34.54 10.01
CA PHE A 365 8.42 35.43 10.04
C PHE A 365 9.20 35.20 11.34
N GLY A 366 10.51 34.94 11.26
CA GLY A 366 11.30 34.58 12.43
C GLY A 366 12.80 34.81 12.27
N THR A 367 13.53 34.56 13.35
CA THR A 367 14.99 34.58 13.42
C THR A 367 15.53 33.15 13.45
N GLY A 368 16.20 32.71 12.39
CA GLY A 368 16.82 31.38 12.29
C GLY A 368 18.27 31.48 11.81
N HIS A 369 19.20 30.75 12.45
CA HIS A 369 20.64 30.76 12.12
C HIS A 369 21.27 32.16 11.94
N GLY A 370 20.84 33.15 12.74
CA GLY A 370 21.39 34.50 12.71
C GLY A 370 20.83 35.43 11.63
N PHE A 371 19.80 35.02 10.88
CA PHE A 371 19.12 35.85 9.88
C PHE A 371 17.63 35.99 10.19
N ILE A 372 17.07 37.17 9.88
CA ILE A 372 15.63 37.43 9.92
C ILE A 372 15.07 37.10 8.54
N GLY A 373 14.05 36.24 8.47
CA GLY A 373 13.46 35.85 7.19
C GLY A 373 12.10 35.16 7.31
N LEU A 374 11.51 34.93 6.14
CA LEU A 374 10.35 34.07 5.97
C LEU A 374 10.78 32.61 6.04
N HIS A 375 10.28 31.88 7.04
CA HIS A 375 10.44 30.45 7.17
C HIS A 375 9.10 29.78 6.90
N TYR A 376 9.11 28.61 6.28
CA TYR A 376 7.91 27.78 6.18
C TYR A 376 8.01 26.59 7.14
N SER A 377 6.86 26.19 7.68
CA SER A 377 6.71 24.96 8.46
C SER A 377 5.79 24.01 7.71
N VAL A 378 6.19 22.73 7.62
CA VAL A 378 5.36 21.69 7.00
C VAL A 378 4.38 21.16 8.05
N ILE A 379 3.08 21.34 7.81
CA ILE A 379 2.01 20.84 8.68
C ILE A 379 1.67 19.40 8.29
N TRP A 380 1.55 19.15 6.98
CA TRP A 380 1.12 17.87 6.46
C TRP A 380 1.77 17.57 5.13
N ARG A 381 2.28 16.35 4.99
CA ARG A 381 2.80 15.81 3.73
C ARG A 381 1.71 15.00 3.05
N GLY A 382 1.37 15.37 1.83
CA GLY A 382 0.40 14.64 1.01
C GLY A 382 1.01 13.39 0.39
N MET A 383 0.34 12.87 -0.64
CA MET A 383 0.80 11.67 -1.32
C MET A 383 1.90 11.98 -2.32
N GLN A 384 3.01 11.26 -2.22
CA GLN A 384 4.00 11.24 -3.29
C GLN A 384 3.44 10.59 -4.55
N PHE A 385 3.70 11.17 -5.70
CA PHE A 385 3.18 10.70 -6.98
C PHE A 385 3.98 9.50 -7.49
N ASP A 386 3.27 8.44 -7.89
CA ASP A 386 3.84 7.25 -8.53
C ASP A 386 3.69 7.35 -10.04
N ALA A 387 4.75 7.08 -10.80
CA ALA A 387 4.72 7.17 -12.26
C ALA A 387 3.70 6.27 -12.95
N ALA A 388 3.31 5.14 -12.34
CA ALA A 388 2.26 4.27 -12.87
C ALA A 388 0.90 4.53 -12.20
N ASN A 389 0.77 5.61 -11.44
CA ASN A 389 -0.41 5.95 -10.64
C ASN A 389 -0.86 4.79 -9.74
N ARG A 390 0.10 4.02 -9.19
CA ARG A 390 -0.08 2.84 -8.34
C ARG A 390 -0.79 1.66 -9.01
N VAL A 391 -0.87 1.66 -10.33
CA VAL A 391 -1.48 0.56 -11.08
C VAL A 391 -0.39 -0.45 -11.43
N ILE A 392 -0.53 -1.69 -10.95
CA ILE A 392 0.41 -2.78 -11.28
C ILE A 392 0.33 -3.18 -12.77
N PRO A 393 1.36 -3.84 -13.34
CA PRO A 393 1.33 -4.32 -14.71
C PRO A 393 0.14 -5.26 -15.01
N THR A 394 -0.47 -5.10 -16.18
CA THR A 394 -1.53 -5.98 -16.68
C THR A 394 -0.95 -7.15 -17.47
N GLU A 395 -1.34 -8.38 -17.17
CA GLU A 395 -0.86 -9.56 -17.90
C GLU A 395 -1.22 -9.55 -19.38
N ILE A 396 -0.29 -10.02 -20.21
CA ILE A 396 -0.50 -10.27 -21.63
C ILE A 396 -1.02 -11.70 -21.78
N SER A 397 -2.30 -11.81 -22.14
CA SER A 397 -3.03 -13.09 -22.12
C SER A 397 -2.36 -14.18 -22.97
N GLY A 398 -1.91 -15.24 -22.29
CA GLY A 398 -1.27 -16.42 -22.90
C GLY A 398 0.26 -16.33 -23.04
N TYR A 399 0.89 -15.35 -22.40
CA TYR A 399 2.34 -15.14 -22.44
C TYR A 399 2.88 -14.80 -21.05
N ASN A 400 4.14 -15.15 -20.79
CA ASN A 400 4.84 -14.77 -19.56
C ASN A 400 5.38 -13.32 -19.68
N ALA A 401 4.46 -12.40 -19.94
CA ALA A 401 4.76 -11.00 -20.16
C ALA A 401 3.61 -10.11 -19.71
N SER A 402 3.91 -8.86 -19.34
CA SER A 402 2.92 -7.92 -18.82
C SER A 402 3.16 -6.51 -19.36
N LEU A 403 2.10 -5.72 -19.49
CA LEU A 403 2.12 -4.34 -19.98
C LEU A 403 1.71 -3.37 -18.87
N GLN A 404 2.44 -2.27 -18.72
CA GLN A 404 2.08 -1.19 -17.81
C GLN A 404 2.15 0.16 -18.50
N LEU A 405 1.14 0.99 -18.26
CA LEU A 405 1.10 2.41 -18.63
C LEU A 405 1.70 3.22 -17.48
N TYR A 406 2.60 4.14 -17.81
CA TYR A 406 3.22 5.04 -16.84
C TYR A 406 3.51 6.40 -17.47
N THR A 407 3.98 7.36 -16.68
CA THR A 407 4.35 8.71 -17.15
C THR A 407 5.81 9.04 -16.92
N VAL A 408 6.39 9.75 -17.88
CA VAL A 408 7.69 10.44 -17.76
C VAL A 408 7.51 11.85 -18.32
N GLN A 409 7.77 12.87 -17.50
CA GLN A 409 7.65 14.28 -17.91
C GLN A 409 6.30 14.60 -18.58
N GLY A 410 5.21 14.03 -18.09
CA GLY A 410 3.86 14.26 -18.62
C GLY A 410 3.51 13.50 -19.88
N TYR A 411 4.40 12.65 -20.40
CA TYR A 411 4.12 11.81 -21.57
C TYR A 411 3.64 10.42 -21.17
N ALA A 412 2.71 9.87 -21.95
CA ALA A 412 2.26 8.51 -21.83
C ALA A 412 3.35 7.55 -22.33
N CYS A 413 3.81 6.68 -21.44
CA CYS A 413 4.85 5.70 -21.69
C CYS A 413 4.31 4.29 -21.46
N ALA A 414 4.87 3.31 -22.15
CA ALA A 414 4.57 1.91 -21.95
C ALA A 414 5.84 1.17 -21.55
N ARG A 415 5.72 0.29 -20.55
CA ARG A 415 6.77 -0.67 -20.22
C ARG A 415 6.25 -2.09 -20.25
N LEU A 416 7.07 -2.98 -20.76
CA LEU A 416 6.84 -4.40 -20.87
C LEU A 416 7.72 -5.12 -19.86
N TYR A 417 7.12 -6.02 -19.11
CA TYR A 417 7.82 -6.95 -18.24
C TYR A 417 7.86 -8.30 -18.96
N ILE A 418 9.03 -8.77 -19.34
CA ILE A 418 9.21 -10.05 -20.02
C ILE A 418 9.90 -11.00 -19.05
N LYS A 419 9.26 -12.11 -18.66
CA LYS A 419 9.91 -13.09 -17.78
C LYS A 419 11.13 -13.69 -18.51
N LYS A 420 12.28 -13.79 -17.84
CA LYS A 420 13.53 -14.32 -18.43
C LYS A 420 13.40 -15.72 -19.03
N SER A 421 12.47 -16.53 -18.51
CA SER A 421 12.11 -17.84 -19.07
C SER A 421 11.45 -17.80 -20.46
N PHE A 422 10.93 -16.66 -20.90
CA PHE A 422 10.33 -16.47 -22.22
C PHE A 422 11.40 -16.01 -23.23
N THR A 423 12.29 -16.93 -23.61
CA THR A 423 13.53 -16.61 -24.32
C THR A 423 13.36 -16.20 -25.79
N ASP A 424 12.33 -16.71 -26.46
CA ASP A 424 12.02 -16.45 -27.88
C ASP A 424 11.01 -15.31 -28.09
N TRP A 425 10.80 -14.47 -27.07
CA TRP A 425 9.74 -13.47 -27.07
C TRP A 425 9.80 -12.47 -28.22
N LYS A 426 11.00 -12.10 -28.70
CA LYS A 426 11.16 -11.16 -29.83
C LYS A 426 10.64 -11.75 -31.14
N ASP A 427 10.81 -13.05 -31.35
CA ASP A 427 10.31 -13.75 -32.53
C ASP A 427 8.79 -13.93 -32.42
N VAL A 428 8.31 -14.34 -31.24
CA VAL A 428 6.88 -14.48 -30.97
C VAL A 428 6.13 -13.15 -31.10
N PHE A 429 6.73 -12.06 -30.65
CA PHE A 429 6.16 -10.71 -30.70
C PHE A 429 6.65 -9.86 -31.88
N GLN A 430 7.29 -10.46 -32.89
CA GLN A 430 7.90 -9.74 -34.02
C GLN A 430 6.93 -8.74 -34.69
N ASN A 431 5.66 -9.13 -34.83
CA ASN A 431 4.60 -8.32 -35.44
C ASN A 431 3.59 -7.80 -34.39
N SER A 432 4.03 -7.60 -33.15
CA SER A 432 3.21 -7.05 -32.07
C SER A 432 3.60 -5.61 -31.75
N TRP A 433 2.63 -4.81 -31.32
CA TRP A 433 2.84 -3.40 -31.00
C TRP A 433 1.97 -2.98 -29.82
N VAL A 434 2.39 -1.90 -29.16
CA VAL A 434 1.55 -1.22 -28.16
C VAL A 434 0.95 0.02 -28.82
N GLY A 435 -0.37 0.15 -28.73
CA GLY A 435 -1.09 1.36 -29.14
C GLY A 435 -1.54 2.19 -27.93
N PHE A 436 -1.47 3.51 -28.05
CA PHE A 436 -1.92 4.48 -27.05
C PHE A 436 -3.24 5.13 -27.49
N TYR A 437 -4.20 5.21 -26.59
CA TYR A 437 -5.58 5.64 -26.84
C TYR A 437 -5.96 6.77 -25.88
N THR A 438 -6.84 7.68 -26.29
CA THR A 438 -7.34 8.79 -25.45
C THR A 438 -8.57 8.36 -24.63
N SER A 439 -9.17 7.22 -24.96
CA SER A 439 -10.28 6.63 -24.24
C SER A 439 -10.28 5.11 -24.29
N GLU A 440 -10.76 4.48 -23.22
CA GLU A 440 -11.08 3.05 -23.21
C GLU A 440 -12.13 2.64 -24.24
N LYS A 441 -12.96 3.58 -24.70
CA LYS A 441 -14.02 3.36 -25.69
C LYS A 441 -13.52 3.36 -27.13
N ASP A 442 -12.28 3.79 -27.36
CA ASP A 442 -11.72 3.87 -28.71
C ASP A 442 -11.65 2.49 -29.36
N ALA A 443 -11.99 2.43 -30.64
CA ALA A 443 -11.86 1.21 -31.43
C ALA A 443 -10.38 0.78 -31.53
N VAL A 444 -10.13 -0.52 -31.70
CA VAL A 444 -8.77 -1.11 -31.70
C VAL A 444 -7.81 -0.49 -32.73
N LYS A 445 -8.34 0.04 -33.83
CA LYS A 445 -7.53 0.70 -34.89
C LYS A 445 -7.32 2.21 -34.69
N ASN A 446 -7.96 2.80 -33.68
CA ASN A 446 -7.98 4.25 -33.44
C ASN A 446 -6.96 4.66 -32.35
N TYR A 447 -5.80 4.01 -32.31
CA TYR A 447 -4.71 4.50 -31.46
C TYR A 447 -4.16 5.81 -32.04
N GLN A 448 -3.74 6.73 -31.17
CA GLN A 448 -3.11 7.98 -31.57
C GLN A 448 -1.63 7.78 -31.90
N TYR A 449 -0.96 6.98 -31.06
CA TYR A 449 0.45 6.62 -31.21
C TYR A 449 0.60 5.11 -31.07
N TYR A 450 1.66 4.58 -31.68
CA TYR A 450 2.02 3.18 -31.50
C TYR A 450 3.53 2.98 -31.64
N GLN A 451 4.01 1.87 -31.08
CA GLN A 451 5.38 1.41 -31.29
C GLN A 451 5.42 -0.12 -31.32
N TRP A 452 6.22 -0.66 -32.24
CA TRP A 452 6.52 -2.08 -32.31
C TRP A 452 7.28 -2.50 -31.06
N VAL A 453 6.87 -3.60 -30.43
CA VAL A 453 7.45 -3.99 -29.13
C VAL A 453 8.92 -4.39 -29.23
N THR A 454 9.36 -4.85 -30.39
CA THR A 454 10.77 -5.16 -30.69
C THR A 454 11.66 -3.92 -30.78
N LYS A 455 11.07 -2.72 -30.83
CA LYS A 455 11.78 -1.43 -30.83
C LYS A 455 11.77 -0.73 -29.47
N PHE A 456 11.18 -1.34 -28.45
CA PHE A 456 11.28 -0.80 -27.09
C PHE A 456 12.72 -0.92 -26.61
N GLU A 457 13.17 0.06 -25.85
CA GLU A 457 14.52 0.11 -25.30
C GLU A 457 14.57 -0.73 -24.03
N GLU A 458 15.61 -1.53 -23.85
CA GLU A 458 15.82 -2.24 -22.59
C GLU A 458 16.15 -1.20 -21.51
N ALA A 459 15.45 -1.24 -20.38
CA ALA A 459 15.76 -0.38 -19.26
C ALA A 459 17.04 -0.88 -18.58
N ASP A 460 17.98 0.02 -18.31
CA ASP A 460 19.17 -0.30 -17.52
C ASP A 460 18.73 -0.79 -16.12
N ASP A 461 19.00 -2.06 -15.84
CA ASP A 461 18.67 -2.66 -14.55
C ASP A 461 19.90 -3.43 -14.03
N GLU A 462 20.59 -2.83 -13.07
CA GLU A 462 21.81 -3.38 -12.47
C GLU A 462 21.54 -4.63 -11.61
N ASP A 463 20.27 -4.94 -11.35
CA ASP A 463 19.88 -6.06 -10.48
C ASP A 463 19.64 -7.34 -11.31
N GLU A 464 20.74 -8.04 -11.59
CA GLU A 464 20.73 -9.34 -12.30
C GLU A 464 19.82 -10.39 -11.64
N THR A 465 19.49 -10.23 -10.35
CA THR A 465 18.63 -11.15 -9.58
C THR A 465 17.15 -11.04 -9.94
N LYS A 466 16.75 -10.08 -10.77
CA LYS A 466 15.37 -9.94 -11.25
C LYS A 466 15.03 -11.01 -12.27
N GLU A 467 13.84 -11.60 -12.13
CA GLU A 467 13.32 -12.61 -13.06
C GLU A 467 12.66 -12.02 -14.32
N TYR A 468 12.55 -10.69 -14.40
CA TYR A 468 11.95 -9.97 -15.53
C TYR A 468 12.96 -9.04 -16.19
N LEU A 469 12.93 -9.01 -17.52
CA LEU A 469 13.53 -7.97 -18.35
C LEU A 469 12.49 -6.86 -18.54
N ILE A 470 12.91 -5.60 -18.44
CA ILE A 470 12.03 -4.45 -18.59
C ILE A 470 12.38 -3.73 -19.90
N TYR A 471 11.39 -3.58 -20.76
CA TYR A 471 11.51 -2.81 -22.02
C TYR A 471 10.56 -1.62 -21.98
N GLN A 472 11.03 -0.44 -22.37
CA GLN A 472 10.28 0.80 -22.23
C GLN A 472 10.20 1.61 -23.52
N TYR A 473 9.14 2.40 -23.64
CA TYR A 473 8.93 3.34 -24.73
C TYR A 473 8.16 4.55 -24.24
N GLN A 474 8.69 5.74 -24.52
CA GLN A 474 8.01 7.02 -24.32
C GLN A 474 7.37 7.47 -25.62
N SER A 475 6.04 7.66 -25.61
CA SER A 475 5.33 8.24 -26.75
C SER A 475 5.39 9.77 -26.72
N SER A 476 5.00 10.43 -27.81
CA SER A 476 4.78 11.89 -27.83
C SER A 476 3.38 12.30 -27.36
N MET A 477 2.58 11.35 -26.86
CA MET A 477 1.24 11.60 -26.35
C MET A 477 1.30 12.08 -24.90
N SER A 478 0.62 13.16 -24.56
CA SER A 478 0.46 13.55 -23.15
C SER A 478 -0.32 12.48 -22.38
N ILE A 479 0.10 12.19 -21.16
CA ILE A 479 -0.70 11.41 -20.21
C ILE A 479 -1.83 12.29 -19.68
N GLY A 480 -3.00 11.70 -19.43
CA GLY A 480 -4.14 12.43 -18.92
C GLY A 480 -5.33 11.52 -18.65
N PRO A 481 -6.43 12.05 -18.07
CA PRO A 481 -7.62 11.26 -17.77
C PRO A 481 -8.11 10.45 -18.97
N GLY A 482 -8.38 9.17 -18.79
CA GLY A 482 -8.87 8.23 -19.80
C GLY A 482 -7.83 7.63 -20.76
N VAL A 483 -6.55 8.06 -20.70
CA VAL A 483 -5.49 7.50 -21.55
C VAL A 483 -5.29 6.01 -21.25
N GLN A 484 -5.11 5.18 -22.28
CA GLN A 484 -4.95 3.74 -22.13
C GLN A 484 -3.89 3.20 -23.09
N ALA A 485 -3.11 2.21 -22.67
CA ALA A 485 -2.26 1.43 -23.56
C ALA A 485 -2.86 0.03 -23.79
N ARG A 486 -2.70 -0.49 -25.00
CA ARG A 486 -3.14 -1.85 -25.36
C ARG A 486 -2.06 -2.60 -26.11
N PHE A 487 -1.86 -3.86 -25.74
CA PHE A 487 -0.97 -4.76 -26.46
C PHE A 487 -1.74 -5.42 -27.61
N LEU A 488 -1.30 -5.19 -28.84
CA LEU A 488 -1.85 -5.78 -30.05
C LEU A 488 -0.91 -6.87 -30.57
N PHE A 489 -1.47 -8.04 -30.81
CA PHE A 489 -0.76 -9.23 -31.25
C PHE A 489 -1.25 -9.67 -32.63
N SER A 490 -0.29 -9.91 -33.53
CA SER A 490 -0.52 -10.44 -34.88
C SER A 490 0.44 -11.59 -35.17
N ARG A 491 -0.10 -12.74 -35.62
CA ARG A 491 0.69 -13.91 -36.06
C ARG A 491 1.12 -13.84 -37.54
N GLY A 492 0.62 -12.88 -38.32
CA GLY A 492 0.84 -12.85 -39.76
C GLY A 492 2.06 -12.02 -40.17
N THR A 493 2.86 -12.53 -41.11
CA THR A 493 3.75 -11.71 -41.92
C THR A 493 2.90 -10.79 -42.83
N PRO A 494 3.28 -9.52 -43.05
CA PRO A 494 2.59 -8.66 -44.00
C PRO A 494 2.86 -9.14 -45.44
N GLY A 495 2.14 -10.17 -45.88
CA GLY A 495 2.10 -10.58 -47.29
C GLY A 495 1.18 -9.66 -48.10
N TYR A 496 1.55 -9.43 -49.36
CA TYR A 496 0.91 -8.53 -50.35
C TYR A 496 -0.61 -8.69 -50.59
N PHE A 497 -1.29 -9.62 -49.89
CA PHE A 497 -2.74 -9.89 -50.00
C PHE A 497 -3.45 -10.09 -48.64
N SER A 498 -2.98 -9.52 -47.53
CA SER A 498 -3.60 -9.72 -46.20
C SER A 498 -4.81 -8.80 -45.93
N ARG A 499 -5.90 -8.98 -46.68
CA ARG A 499 -7.19 -8.28 -46.46
C ARG A 499 -7.95 -8.73 -45.19
N TRP A 500 -7.39 -9.65 -44.38
CA TRP A 500 -8.15 -10.38 -43.32
C TRP A 500 -7.43 -10.66 -41.98
N TYR A 501 -6.30 -10.04 -41.66
CA TYR A 501 -5.70 -10.20 -40.32
C TYR A 501 -6.05 -9.02 -39.42
N SER A 502 -7.07 -9.19 -38.59
CA SER A 502 -7.37 -8.26 -37.51
C SER A 502 -6.48 -8.56 -36.30
N PRO A 503 -5.74 -7.58 -35.75
CA PRO A 503 -4.93 -7.80 -34.57
C PRO A 503 -5.80 -8.18 -33.38
N THR A 504 -5.28 -9.09 -32.54
CA THR A 504 -5.92 -9.49 -31.29
C THR A 504 -5.37 -8.62 -30.15
N VAL A 505 -6.26 -8.07 -29.32
CA VAL A 505 -5.83 -7.35 -28.12
C VAL A 505 -5.54 -8.37 -27.03
N LYS A 506 -4.30 -8.43 -26.54
CA LYS A 506 -3.86 -9.40 -25.52
C LYS A 506 -3.74 -8.79 -24.11
N ALA A 507 -3.61 -7.48 -24.02
CA ALA A 507 -3.64 -6.74 -22.76
C ALA A 507 -4.28 -5.36 -22.97
N ARG A 508 -5.00 -4.88 -21.96
CA ARG A 508 -5.55 -3.51 -21.87
C ARG A 508 -5.21 -2.97 -20.49
N THR A 509 -4.42 -1.91 -20.42
CA THR A 509 -4.13 -1.29 -19.12
C THR A 509 -5.40 -0.69 -18.53
N VAL A 510 -5.43 -0.48 -17.22
CA VAL A 510 -6.45 0.37 -16.61
C VAL A 510 -6.35 1.78 -17.25
N PRO A 511 -7.48 2.44 -17.57
CA PRO A 511 -7.45 3.81 -18.04
C PRO A 511 -6.82 4.73 -16.98
N TRP A 512 -5.96 5.63 -17.43
CA TRP A 512 -5.28 6.59 -16.59
C TRP A 512 -6.28 7.57 -16.01
N GLU A 513 -6.65 7.40 -14.74
CA GLU A 513 -7.73 8.16 -14.11
C GLU A 513 -9.09 8.02 -14.84
N LYS A 514 -10.20 8.06 -14.11
CA LYS A 514 -11.53 8.02 -14.73
C LYS A 514 -11.83 9.41 -15.33
N LYS A 515 -12.34 9.43 -16.56
CA LYS A 515 -12.89 10.65 -17.19
C LYS A 515 -14.23 11.04 -16.56
#